data_AF-A0AAJ4XJE6-F1
#
_entry.id   AF-A0AAJ4XJE6-F1
#
_cell.length_a   1.000
_cell.length_b   1.000
_cell.length_c   1.000
_cell.angle_alpha   90.00
_cell.angle_beta   90.00
_cell.angle_gamma   90.00
#
_symmetry.space_group_name_H-M   'P 1'
#
loop_
_entity.id
_entity.type
_entity.pdbx_description
1 polymer ?
#
loop_
_entity_poly.entity_id
_entity_poly.type
_entity_poly.pdbx_seq_one_letter_code
_entity_poly.pdbx_strand_id
1 'polypeptide(L)'
;MAVPSSSTKAAEEVTDILPPSRVARNLELHLAAESGDIATITSLLNYPASFFSSSTINNNNDDDDDRGGVDVWYEDPSSANWSALHFAAEQGHTQVVKLLLQNGAIWNAVDANGFTAAQVAHSMNHEYCYRAIFEEGVRQTFLLNALQGQLDSAQEDEDDDNDVETEAQVGPSDRKRPKTNSTSTHGTVQHTADGHITLKPSADDIANDTNTYLTTPLRFIPDPLGQVRCLDKDNNMVMAPWETDIMTLSASLLCSNQPSNFSILNVGFGLGIIDSIIQQNYQPGRHVIIEAHPDAIAYAKKLGFDKMQGVEIFEGRWEDWIKDSDHEEDVGKKAELGTFDAVYWDTYSQDYNDIKSFFDCLPNILNGSQSRFSFFHGLGATNQFYYDVYTRISELDLREIGFTTQWHTMIPKIKEEEWQGVKQRYWQLDRYYCPLAQLDIWE
;
A
#
# COMPACT_ATOMS: atom_id res chain seq x y z
N MET A 1 15.43 5.99 29.51
CA MET A 1 14.02 5.58 29.64
C MET A 1 13.37 5.94 28.32
N ALA A 2 13.09 4.95 27.49
CA ALA A 2 12.44 5.16 26.20
C ALA A 2 10.99 5.60 26.43
N VAL A 3 10.52 6.55 25.63
CA VAL A 3 9.12 6.97 25.63
C VAL A 3 8.35 5.91 24.85
N PRO A 4 7.29 5.29 25.40
CA PRO A 4 6.51 4.29 24.67
C PRO A 4 5.90 4.92 23.41
N SER A 5 5.91 4.20 22.30
CA SER A 5 5.30 4.65 21.04
C SER A 5 3.78 4.73 21.18
N SER A 6 3.11 5.52 20.33
CA SER A 6 1.65 5.62 20.35
C SER A 6 0.95 4.28 20.08
N SER A 7 1.61 3.35 19.37
CA SER A 7 1.15 1.98 19.15
C SER A 7 1.11 1.15 20.45
N THR A 8 2.04 1.36 21.38
CA THR A 8 2.06 0.63 22.66
C THR A 8 0.88 1.03 23.54
N LYS A 9 0.50 2.31 23.52
CA LYS A 9 -0.70 2.80 24.23
C LYS A 9 -2.02 2.32 23.62
N ALA A 10 -2.11 2.27 22.29
CA ALA A 10 -3.29 1.74 21.61
C ALA A 10 -3.45 0.22 21.83
N ALA A 11 -2.35 -0.53 21.89
CA ALA A 11 -2.36 -1.94 22.27
C ALA A 11 -2.81 -2.12 23.74
N GLU A 12 -2.29 -1.32 24.67
CA GLU A 12 -2.74 -1.30 26.08
C GLU A 12 -4.26 -1.03 26.18
N GLU A 13 -4.80 -0.04 25.45
CA GLU A 13 -6.23 0.31 25.45
C GLU A 13 -7.13 -0.78 24.82
N VAL A 14 -6.63 -1.61 23.91
CA VAL A 14 -7.38 -2.74 23.31
C VAL A 14 -7.32 -4.00 24.19
N THR A 15 -6.21 -4.23 24.90
CA THR A 15 -6.08 -5.38 25.81
C THR A 15 -6.98 -5.30 27.05
N ASP A 16 -7.36 -4.10 27.47
CA ASP A 16 -8.30 -3.85 28.59
C ASP A 16 -9.76 -4.19 28.24
N ILE A 17 -10.05 -4.60 27.00
CA ILE A 17 -11.41 -4.94 26.52
C ILE A 17 -11.71 -6.44 26.72
N LEU A 18 -10.68 -7.29 26.85
CA LEU A 18 -10.87 -8.74 26.96
C LEU A 18 -11.10 -9.17 28.42
N PRO A 19 -12.07 -10.09 28.68
CA PRO A 19 -12.25 -10.62 30.02
C PRO A 19 -11.00 -11.39 30.48
N PRO A 20 -10.64 -11.37 31.78
CA PRO A 20 -9.41 -12.00 32.27
C PRO A 20 -9.26 -13.49 31.92
N SER A 21 -10.36 -14.21 31.82
CA SER A 21 -10.39 -15.62 31.40
C SER A 21 -10.00 -15.81 29.92
N ARG A 22 -10.38 -14.90 29.03
CA ARG A 22 -9.99 -14.92 27.61
C ARG A 22 -8.52 -14.55 27.43
N VAL A 23 -8.04 -13.56 28.20
CA VAL A 23 -6.60 -13.25 28.28
C VAL A 23 -5.80 -14.48 28.74
N ALA A 24 -6.24 -15.15 29.80
CA ALA A 24 -5.57 -16.36 30.29
C ALA A 24 -5.47 -17.47 29.22
N ARG A 25 -6.53 -17.69 28.43
CA ARG A 25 -6.50 -18.66 27.32
C ARG A 25 -5.61 -18.22 26.15
N ASN A 26 -5.54 -16.92 25.86
CA ASN A 26 -4.61 -16.39 24.86
C ASN A 26 -3.14 -16.59 25.28
N LEU A 27 -2.85 -16.41 26.57
CA LEU A 27 -1.53 -16.72 27.13
C LEU A 27 -1.24 -18.24 27.13
N GLU A 28 -2.25 -19.08 27.34
CA GLU A 28 -2.11 -20.54 27.18
C GLU A 28 -1.77 -20.90 25.72
N LEU A 29 -2.40 -20.24 24.75
CA LEU A 29 -2.06 -20.39 23.32
C LEU A 29 -0.62 -19.96 23.04
N HIS A 30 -0.13 -18.88 23.66
CA HIS A 30 1.27 -18.44 23.52
C HIS A 30 2.25 -19.50 24.04
N LEU A 31 2.03 -20.04 25.24
CA LEU A 31 2.87 -21.09 25.84
C LEU A 31 2.85 -22.39 25.02
N ALA A 32 1.68 -22.76 24.49
CA ALA A 32 1.54 -23.91 23.61
C ALA A 32 2.29 -23.68 22.28
N ALA A 33 2.24 -22.45 21.75
CA ALA A 33 2.97 -22.07 20.54
C ALA A 33 4.49 -22.06 20.73
N GLU A 34 4.97 -21.60 21.88
CA GLU A 34 6.39 -21.64 22.27
C GLU A 34 6.90 -23.08 22.43
N SER A 35 6.11 -23.96 23.07
CA SER A 35 6.51 -25.37 23.29
C SER A 35 6.28 -26.30 22.10
N GLY A 36 5.56 -25.82 21.07
CA GLY A 36 5.23 -26.61 19.89
C GLY A 36 4.10 -27.63 20.12
N ASP A 37 3.27 -27.44 21.15
CA ASP A 37 2.18 -28.34 21.50
C ASP A 37 0.97 -28.17 20.58
N ILE A 38 1.04 -28.81 19.41
CA ILE A 38 -0.02 -28.81 18.41
C ILE A 38 -1.35 -29.31 18.98
N ALA A 39 -1.35 -30.25 19.93
CA ALA A 39 -2.59 -30.82 20.46
C ALA A 39 -3.35 -29.78 21.29
N THR A 40 -2.65 -29.08 22.18
CA THR A 40 -3.22 -27.99 22.98
C THR A 40 -3.69 -26.85 22.08
N ILE A 41 -2.87 -26.42 21.12
CA ILE A 41 -3.26 -25.37 20.15
C ILE A 41 -4.52 -25.77 19.39
N THR A 42 -4.57 -27.00 18.86
CA THR A 42 -5.73 -27.51 18.12
C THR A 42 -6.98 -27.54 19.01
N SER A 43 -6.83 -27.89 20.29
CA SER A 43 -7.95 -27.88 21.24
C SER A 43 -8.44 -26.47 21.55
N LEU A 44 -7.54 -25.50 21.68
CA LEU A 44 -7.86 -24.10 21.95
C LEU A 44 -8.55 -23.43 20.74
N LEU A 45 -8.08 -23.72 19.52
CA LEU A 45 -8.63 -23.17 18.27
C LEU A 45 -9.98 -23.79 17.90
N ASN A 46 -10.18 -25.09 18.12
CA ASN A 46 -11.41 -25.80 17.76
C ASN A 46 -12.49 -25.76 18.85
N TYR A 47 -12.46 -24.78 19.76
CA TYR A 47 -13.47 -24.70 20.81
C TYR A 47 -14.88 -24.69 20.19
N PRO A 48 -15.73 -25.69 20.48
CA PRO A 48 -16.86 -25.97 19.64
C PRO A 48 -17.93 -24.89 19.78
N ALA A 49 -18.36 -24.39 18.63
CA ALA A 49 -19.56 -23.61 18.40
C ALA A 49 -20.87 -24.27 18.95
N SER A 50 -20.83 -25.47 19.50
CA SER A 50 -22.00 -26.19 19.99
C SER A 50 -22.63 -25.62 21.28
N PHE A 51 -22.07 -24.56 21.87
CA PHE A 51 -22.72 -23.76 22.92
C PHE A 51 -23.60 -22.62 22.39
N PHE A 52 -23.66 -22.39 21.07
CA PHE A 52 -24.50 -21.34 20.45
C PHE A 52 -26.02 -21.61 20.51
N SER A 53 -26.47 -22.66 21.18
CA SER A 53 -27.88 -22.92 21.46
C SER A 53 -28.11 -23.12 22.96
N SER A 54 -28.26 -22.02 23.68
CA SER A 54 -29.24 -21.99 24.76
C SER A 54 -30.07 -20.72 24.59
N SER A 55 -31.23 -20.90 23.99
CA SER A 55 -32.37 -20.02 24.10
C SER A 55 -32.78 -19.90 25.57
N THR A 56 -32.04 -19.10 26.33
CA THR A 56 -32.53 -18.47 27.56
C THR A 56 -31.98 -17.05 27.60
N ILE A 57 -32.69 -16.12 26.96
CA ILE A 57 -32.52 -14.69 27.22
C ILE A 57 -32.97 -14.48 28.67
N ASN A 58 -32.03 -14.54 29.61
CA ASN A 58 -32.19 -13.97 30.93
C ASN A 58 -31.37 -12.68 30.95
N ASN A 59 -32.06 -11.56 30.72
CA ASN A 59 -31.53 -10.20 30.75
C ASN A 59 -31.10 -9.76 32.16
N ASN A 60 -30.10 -10.39 32.78
CA ASN A 60 -29.41 -9.86 33.96
C ASN A 60 -28.12 -10.66 34.19
N ASN A 61 -27.02 -10.26 33.55
CA ASN A 61 -25.62 -10.29 34.02
C ASN A 61 -24.72 -9.93 32.83
N ASP A 62 -23.97 -8.84 32.94
CA ASP A 62 -23.08 -8.30 31.90
C ASP A 62 -21.78 -9.14 31.70
N ASP A 63 -21.73 -10.40 32.14
CA ASP A 63 -20.53 -11.26 32.13
C ASP A 63 -20.54 -12.33 31.01
N ASP A 64 -21.49 -12.26 30.06
CA ASP A 64 -21.81 -13.36 29.13
C ASP A 64 -21.09 -13.31 27.75
N ASP A 65 -19.99 -12.55 27.62
CA ASP A 65 -19.21 -12.48 26.36
C ASP A 65 -17.97 -13.41 26.32
N ASP A 66 -17.74 -14.19 27.38
CA ASP A 66 -16.63 -15.15 27.45
C ASP A 66 -16.97 -16.48 26.76
N ARG A 67 -17.22 -16.45 25.45
CA ARG A 67 -17.65 -17.60 24.62
C ARG A 67 -16.61 -18.72 24.44
N GLY A 68 -15.63 -18.85 25.34
CA GLY A 68 -14.65 -19.95 25.37
C GLY A 68 -13.60 -19.94 24.27
N GLY A 69 -13.66 -19.02 23.31
CA GLY A 69 -12.69 -18.89 22.23
C GLY A 69 -11.34 -18.30 22.67
N VAL A 70 -10.35 -18.41 21.78
CA VAL A 70 -9.06 -17.72 21.83
C VAL A 70 -8.95 -16.73 20.68
N ASP A 71 -8.16 -15.68 20.89
CA ASP A 71 -7.84 -14.68 19.89
C ASP A 71 -6.43 -14.93 19.37
N VAL A 72 -6.34 -15.52 18.17
CA VAL A 72 -5.05 -15.83 17.53
C VAL A 72 -4.20 -14.58 17.28
N TRP A 73 -4.85 -13.42 17.16
CA TRP A 73 -4.23 -12.12 16.98
C TRP A 73 -3.75 -11.46 18.29
N TYR A 74 -4.03 -12.04 19.46
CA TYR A 74 -3.67 -11.42 20.74
C TYR A 74 -2.16 -11.25 20.89
N GLU A 75 -1.76 -10.02 21.17
CA GLU A 75 -0.40 -9.59 21.50
C GLU A 75 -0.31 -9.33 23.00
N ASP A 76 0.70 -9.90 23.67
CA ASP A 76 0.88 -9.71 25.11
C ASP A 76 1.76 -8.48 25.41
N PRO A 77 1.23 -7.40 26.00
CA PRO A 77 2.03 -6.23 26.37
C PRO A 77 3.12 -6.56 27.40
N SER A 78 2.93 -7.62 28.18
CA SER A 78 3.92 -8.06 29.17
C SER A 78 5.13 -8.75 28.53
N SER A 79 4.99 -9.21 27.29
CA SER A 79 6.02 -9.92 26.51
C SER A 79 6.35 -9.18 25.21
N ALA A 80 6.62 -7.87 25.30
CA ALA A 80 7.02 -7.05 24.16
C ALA A 80 6.02 -7.09 22.98
N ASN A 81 4.72 -7.19 23.26
CA ASN A 81 3.65 -7.35 22.26
C ASN A 81 3.80 -8.60 21.39
N TRP A 82 4.35 -9.68 21.94
CA TRP A 82 4.45 -10.93 21.18
C TRP A 82 3.09 -11.61 21.05
N SER A 83 2.83 -12.11 19.85
CA SER A 83 1.69 -12.98 19.55
C SER A 83 2.14 -14.45 19.53
N ALA A 84 1.17 -15.38 19.52
CA ALA A 84 1.45 -16.81 19.37
C ALA A 84 2.34 -17.11 18.14
N LEU A 85 2.18 -16.32 17.07
CA LEU A 85 2.97 -16.46 15.85
C LEU A 85 4.44 -16.11 16.06
N HIS A 86 4.75 -15.11 16.90
CA HIS A 86 6.13 -14.73 17.25
C HIS A 86 6.83 -15.87 18.01
N PHE A 87 6.19 -16.42 19.05
CA PHE A 87 6.73 -17.55 19.81
C PHE A 87 6.98 -18.78 18.92
N ALA A 88 6.01 -19.16 18.08
CA ALA A 88 6.17 -20.30 17.17
C ALA A 88 7.29 -20.08 16.15
N ALA A 89 7.45 -18.84 15.65
CA ALA A 89 8.48 -18.47 14.70
C ALA A 89 9.88 -18.47 15.33
N GLU A 90 10.01 -17.92 16.55
CA GLU A 90 11.24 -17.92 17.32
C GLU A 90 11.75 -19.34 17.57
N GLN A 91 10.86 -20.28 17.91
CA GLN A 91 11.19 -21.67 18.23
C GLN A 91 11.24 -22.59 17.00
N GLY A 92 10.95 -22.06 15.80
CA GLY A 92 11.09 -22.81 14.54
C GLY A 92 9.98 -23.84 14.32
N HIS A 93 8.84 -23.68 14.98
CA HIS A 93 7.72 -24.61 14.94
C HIS A 93 6.84 -24.39 13.71
N THR A 94 7.35 -24.75 12.53
CA THR A 94 6.69 -24.50 11.24
C THR A 94 5.25 -25.03 11.17
N GLN A 95 4.96 -26.18 11.78
CA GLN A 95 3.60 -26.74 11.77
C GLN A 95 2.64 -25.90 12.63
N VAL A 96 3.12 -25.34 13.74
CA VAL A 96 2.35 -24.40 14.57
C VAL A 96 2.14 -23.09 13.82
N VAL A 97 3.19 -22.54 13.20
CA VAL A 97 3.08 -21.33 12.35
C VAL A 97 1.98 -21.49 11.31
N LYS A 98 1.98 -22.59 10.54
CA LYS A 98 0.95 -22.86 9.54
C LYS A 98 -0.45 -22.98 10.14
N LEU A 99 -0.58 -23.66 11.29
CA LEU A 99 -1.86 -23.82 11.97
C LEU A 99 -2.42 -22.47 12.46
N LEU A 100 -1.58 -21.61 13.03
CA LEU A 100 -1.98 -20.28 13.48
C LEU A 100 -2.40 -19.40 12.30
N LEU A 101 -1.64 -19.38 11.21
CA LEU A 101 -1.97 -18.61 9.99
C LEU A 101 -3.30 -19.06 9.38
N GLN A 102 -3.56 -20.37 9.31
CA GLN A 102 -4.84 -20.92 8.84
C GLN A 102 -6.04 -20.51 9.71
N ASN A 103 -5.81 -20.11 10.96
CA ASN A 103 -6.83 -19.66 11.89
C ASN A 103 -6.82 -18.12 12.09
N GLY A 104 -6.27 -17.37 11.14
CA GLY A 104 -6.36 -15.91 11.11
C GLY A 104 -5.29 -15.19 11.94
N ALA A 105 -4.14 -15.81 12.21
CA ALA A 105 -3.00 -15.08 12.75
C ALA A 105 -2.59 -13.93 11.82
N ILE A 106 -2.32 -12.77 12.43
CA ILE A 106 -1.90 -11.58 11.70
C ILE A 106 -0.43 -11.74 11.31
N TRP A 107 -0.18 -11.99 10.02
CA TRP A 107 1.16 -12.26 9.49
C TRP A 107 2.08 -11.03 9.51
N ASN A 108 1.50 -9.82 9.49
CA ASN A 108 2.20 -8.55 9.47
C ASN A 108 2.22 -7.82 10.82
N ALA A 109 1.77 -8.44 11.92
CA ALA A 109 1.89 -7.86 13.25
C ALA A 109 3.37 -7.68 13.64
N VAL A 110 3.68 -6.61 14.36
CA VAL A 110 5.04 -6.29 14.84
C VAL A 110 5.10 -6.27 16.35
N ASP A 111 6.22 -6.73 16.90
CA ASP A 111 6.51 -6.62 18.32
C ASP A 111 6.82 -5.17 18.76
N ALA A 112 7.08 -4.97 20.05
CA ALA A 112 7.43 -3.67 20.62
C ALA A 112 8.73 -3.05 20.06
N ASN A 113 9.55 -3.83 19.34
CA ASN A 113 10.75 -3.38 18.65
C ASN A 113 10.53 -3.15 17.15
N GLY A 114 9.32 -3.41 16.64
CA GLY A 114 8.98 -3.25 15.22
C GLY A 114 9.30 -4.47 14.35
N PHE A 115 9.58 -5.64 14.93
CA PHE A 115 9.87 -6.87 14.18
C PHE A 115 8.63 -7.73 14.02
N THR A 116 8.41 -8.25 12.81
CA THR A 116 7.39 -9.27 12.56
C THR A 116 7.85 -10.65 12.99
N ALA A 117 6.90 -11.58 13.18
CA ALA A 117 7.22 -12.99 13.41
C ALA A 117 8.11 -13.59 12.30
N ALA A 118 7.96 -13.15 11.04
CA ALA A 118 8.85 -13.56 9.96
C ALA A 118 10.29 -13.06 10.17
N GLN A 119 10.48 -11.81 10.57
CA GLN A 119 11.80 -11.26 10.86
C GLN A 119 12.46 -11.96 12.07
N VAL A 120 11.67 -12.32 13.09
CA VAL A 120 12.13 -13.16 14.20
C VAL A 120 12.61 -14.52 13.69
N ALA A 121 11.78 -15.23 12.90
CA ALA A 121 12.19 -16.51 12.28
C ALA A 121 13.47 -16.37 11.46
N HIS A 122 13.60 -15.30 10.67
CA HIS A 122 14.79 -15.05 9.86
C HIS A 122 16.04 -14.88 10.74
N SER A 123 15.96 -14.10 11.82
CA SER A 123 17.07 -13.90 12.75
C SER A 123 17.54 -15.19 13.45
N MET A 124 16.64 -16.15 13.61
CA MET A 124 16.90 -17.47 14.19
C MET A 124 17.30 -18.52 13.14
N ASN A 125 17.39 -18.16 11.86
CA ASN A 125 17.62 -19.06 10.71
C ASN A 125 16.51 -20.13 10.52
N HIS A 126 15.27 -19.80 10.91
CA HIS A 126 14.10 -20.65 10.75
C HIS A 126 13.41 -20.43 9.41
N GLU A 127 14.12 -20.78 8.33
CA GLU A 127 13.72 -20.52 6.94
C GLU A 127 12.31 -21.04 6.60
N TYR A 128 11.93 -22.23 7.07
CA TYR A 128 10.60 -22.78 6.79
C TYR A 128 9.47 -21.99 7.46
N CYS A 129 9.72 -21.39 8.63
CA CYS A 129 8.76 -20.51 9.29
C CYS A 129 8.68 -19.17 8.55
N TYR A 130 9.83 -18.58 8.21
CA TYR A 130 9.91 -17.36 7.39
C TYR A 130 9.09 -17.52 6.11
N ARG A 131 9.35 -18.58 5.34
CA ARG A 131 8.65 -18.87 4.08
C ARG A 131 7.15 -19.07 4.27
N ALA A 132 6.73 -19.77 5.31
CA ALA A 132 5.30 -19.97 5.56
C ALA A 132 4.57 -18.64 5.83
N ILE A 133 5.18 -17.74 6.62
CA ILE A 133 4.60 -16.43 6.92
C ILE A 133 4.65 -15.51 5.69
N PHE A 134 5.75 -15.54 4.93
CA PHE A 134 5.89 -14.81 3.68
C PHE A 134 4.84 -15.23 2.64
N GLU A 135 4.70 -16.54 2.38
CA GLU A 135 3.72 -17.08 1.43
C GLU A 135 2.29 -16.73 1.86
N GLU A 136 2.01 -16.72 3.16
CA GLU A 136 0.71 -16.28 3.68
C GLU A 136 0.47 -14.78 3.49
N GLY A 137 1.48 -13.93 3.73
CA GLY A 137 1.37 -12.50 3.50
C GLY A 137 1.12 -12.17 2.03
N VAL A 138 1.81 -12.87 1.12
CA VAL A 138 1.56 -12.77 -0.32
C VAL A 138 0.13 -13.23 -0.64
N ARG A 139 -0.28 -14.40 -0.14
CA ARG A 139 -1.62 -14.96 -0.41
C ARG A 139 -2.74 -14.03 0.06
N GLN A 140 -2.66 -13.50 1.29
CA GLN A 140 -3.70 -12.64 1.85
C GLN A 140 -3.78 -11.31 1.11
N THR A 141 -2.63 -10.66 0.84
CA THR A 141 -2.59 -9.39 0.10
C THR A 141 -3.19 -9.56 -1.30
N PHE A 142 -2.78 -10.62 -2.01
CA PHE A 142 -3.29 -10.90 -3.35
C PHE A 142 -4.81 -11.13 -3.37
N LEU A 143 -5.34 -11.88 -2.40
CA LEU A 143 -6.78 -12.14 -2.29
C LEU A 143 -7.58 -10.89 -1.93
N LEU A 144 -7.06 -10.03 -1.05
CA LEU A 144 -7.73 -8.77 -0.70
C LEU A 144 -7.86 -7.87 -1.93
N ASN A 145 -6.79 -7.75 -2.72
CA ASN A 145 -6.82 -6.96 -3.95
C ASN A 145 -7.81 -7.55 -4.98
N ALA A 146 -7.85 -8.88 -5.13
CA ALA A 146 -8.79 -9.55 -6.04
C ALA A 146 -10.26 -9.39 -5.60
N LEU A 147 -10.55 -9.42 -4.30
CA LEU A 147 -11.89 -9.21 -3.76
C LEU A 147 -12.35 -7.76 -3.88
N GLN A 148 -11.44 -6.79 -3.68
CA GLN A 148 -11.77 -5.37 -3.83
C GLN A 148 -12.19 -5.06 -5.28
N GLY A 149 -11.46 -5.56 -6.28
CA GLY A 149 -11.83 -5.38 -7.68
C GLY A 149 -13.23 -5.94 -8.03
N GLN A 150 -13.68 -7.00 -7.35
CA GLN A 150 -15.04 -7.53 -7.52
C GLN A 150 -16.11 -6.62 -6.89
N LEU A 151 -15.81 -6.02 -5.73
CA LEU A 151 -16.73 -5.10 -5.07
C LEU A 151 -16.87 -3.80 -5.87
N ASP A 152 -15.77 -3.28 -6.42
CA ASP A 152 -15.78 -2.08 -7.24
C ASP A 152 -16.59 -2.31 -8.53
N SER A 153 -16.40 -3.46 -9.20
CA SER A 153 -17.22 -3.83 -10.38
C SER A 153 -18.71 -4.01 -10.08
N ALA A 154 -19.07 -4.48 -8.88
CA ALA A 154 -20.46 -4.67 -8.48
C ALA A 154 -21.17 -3.36 -8.09
N GLN A 155 -20.40 -2.34 -7.70
CA GLN A 155 -20.94 -1.01 -7.42
C GLN A 155 -21.18 -0.20 -8.71
N GLU A 156 -20.33 -0.36 -9.73
CA GLU A 156 -20.53 0.27 -11.04
C GLU A 156 -21.79 -0.26 -11.76
N ASP A 157 -22.14 -1.54 -11.60
CA ASP A 157 -23.36 -2.14 -12.15
C ASP A 157 -24.66 -1.64 -11.46
N GLU A 158 -24.61 -1.11 -10.23
CA GLU A 158 -25.80 -0.61 -9.51
C GLU A 158 -26.10 0.88 -9.80
N ASP A 159 -25.13 1.66 -10.25
CA ASP A 159 -25.30 3.08 -10.57
C ASP A 159 -25.86 3.33 -11.99
N ASP A 160 -25.87 2.32 -12.87
CA ASP A 160 -26.40 2.42 -14.26
C ASP A 160 -27.91 2.13 -14.37
N ASP A 161 -28.57 1.73 -13.27
CA ASP A 161 -29.99 1.29 -13.26
C ASP A 161 -30.99 2.32 -12.67
N ASN A 162 -30.57 3.57 -12.41
CA ASN A 162 -31.43 4.61 -11.80
C ASN A 162 -31.76 5.83 -12.68
N ASP A 163 -31.79 5.68 -14.01
CA ASP A 163 -32.46 6.64 -14.89
C ASP A 163 -33.94 6.29 -15.05
N VAL A 164 -34.75 6.61 -14.02
CA VAL A 164 -36.19 6.83 -14.19
C VAL A 164 -36.53 8.26 -13.78
N GLU A 165 -36.68 9.10 -14.79
CA GLU A 165 -37.28 10.44 -14.72
C GLU A 165 -38.60 10.42 -13.94
N THR A 166 -38.69 11.18 -12.86
CA THR A 166 -39.97 11.74 -12.39
C THR A 166 -39.78 13.14 -11.82
N GLU A 167 -40.25 14.15 -12.57
CA GLU A 167 -40.42 15.52 -12.10
C GLU A 167 -41.65 15.64 -11.17
N ALA A 168 -41.47 16.16 -9.94
CA ALA A 168 -42.46 16.98 -9.23
C ALA A 168 -41.92 17.66 -7.94
N GLN A 169 -41.61 18.95 -8.06
CA GLN A 169 -41.97 20.09 -7.20
C GLN A 169 -42.02 20.01 -5.63
N VAL A 170 -41.15 20.86 -5.04
CA VAL A 170 -41.34 21.77 -3.87
C VAL A 170 -41.14 21.25 -2.42
N GLY A 171 -40.07 21.76 -1.78
CA GLY A 171 -40.16 22.41 -0.45
C GLY A 171 -39.27 21.87 0.70
N PRO A 172 -38.72 22.72 1.60
CA PRO A 172 -37.46 22.46 2.31
C PRO A 172 -37.63 22.05 3.79
N SER A 173 -36.76 21.15 4.27
CA SER A 173 -36.35 20.88 5.68
C SER A 173 -35.83 19.42 5.73
N ASP A 174 -34.77 19.03 6.42
CA ASP A 174 -34.34 19.42 7.76
C ASP A 174 -32.84 19.23 7.96
N ARG A 175 -32.24 20.18 8.68
CA ARG A 175 -30.92 20.07 9.29
C ARG A 175 -30.92 18.99 10.37
N LYS A 176 -29.97 18.05 10.31
CA LYS A 176 -29.36 17.40 11.48
C LYS A 176 -27.90 17.09 11.15
N ARG A 177 -26.88 17.32 11.98
CA ARG A 177 -26.57 18.19 13.12
C ARG A 177 -25.07 17.89 13.35
N PRO A 178 -24.19 18.88 13.52
CA PRO A 178 -22.75 18.63 13.60
C PRO A 178 -22.41 17.88 14.88
N LYS A 179 -21.73 16.73 14.78
CA LYS A 179 -21.15 16.05 15.94
C LYS A 179 -19.68 16.44 16.06
N THR A 180 -19.52 17.53 16.83
CA THR A 180 -18.51 17.74 17.87
C THR A 180 -17.10 17.16 17.66
N ASN A 181 -16.17 18.08 17.46
CA ASN A 181 -14.73 17.94 17.70
C ASN A 181 -14.43 17.13 18.97
N SER A 182 -13.76 15.99 18.80
CA SER A 182 -12.76 15.50 19.73
C SER A 182 -11.46 15.34 18.95
N THR A 183 -10.49 16.18 19.26
CA THR A 183 -9.09 16.04 18.82
C THR A 183 -8.49 14.78 19.44
N SER A 184 -8.70 13.63 18.82
CA SER A 184 -8.06 12.36 19.19
C SER A 184 -7.48 11.71 17.94
N THR A 185 -6.15 11.68 17.89
CA THR A 185 -5.28 11.11 16.87
C THR A 185 -5.26 9.56 16.88
N HIS A 186 -6.39 8.90 17.13
CA HIS A 186 -6.50 7.43 17.16
C HIS A 186 -7.63 6.97 16.22
N GLY A 187 -7.36 5.90 15.46
CA GLY A 187 -8.31 5.31 14.51
C GLY A 187 -9.65 5.00 15.15
N THR A 188 -10.73 5.23 14.41
CA THR A 188 -12.09 4.95 14.90
C THR A 188 -12.47 3.51 14.60
N VAL A 189 -12.87 2.80 15.64
CA VAL A 189 -13.55 1.51 15.56
C VAL A 189 -15.02 1.76 15.23
N GLN A 190 -15.51 1.25 14.10
CA GLN A 190 -16.95 1.18 13.84
C GLN A 190 -17.44 -0.26 14.00
N HIS A 191 -18.48 -0.42 14.81
CA HIS A 191 -19.25 -1.65 14.89
C HIS A 191 -20.38 -1.58 13.87
N THR A 192 -20.42 -2.50 12.91
CA THR A 192 -21.66 -2.74 12.17
C THR A 192 -22.61 -3.57 13.03
N ALA A 193 -23.92 -3.44 12.79
CA ALA A 193 -24.95 -4.14 13.56
C ALA A 193 -24.81 -5.67 13.53
N ASP A 194 -24.04 -6.19 12.57
CA ASP A 194 -23.78 -7.61 12.36
C ASP A 194 -22.52 -8.12 13.08
N GLY A 195 -21.93 -7.30 13.96
CA GLY A 195 -20.79 -7.68 14.79
C GLY A 195 -19.44 -7.65 14.09
N HIS A 196 -19.37 -7.07 12.88
CA HIS A 196 -18.10 -6.86 12.18
C HIS A 196 -17.43 -5.59 12.71
N ILE A 197 -16.17 -5.73 13.13
CA ILE A 197 -15.34 -4.60 13.57
C ILE A 197 -14.55 -4.12 12.35
N THR A 198 -14.80 -2.88 11.93
CA THR A 198 -13.97 -2.24 10.90
C THR A 198 -13.07 -1.22 11.56
N LEU A 199 -11.76 -1.48 11.52
CA LEU A 199 -10.72 -0.56 11.94
C LEU A 199 -10.45 0.40 10.78
N LYS A 200 -10.86 1.67 10.90
CA LYS A 200 -10.37 2.72 10.00
C LYS A 200 -9.12 3.35 10.61
N PRO A 201 -7.97 3.35 9.90
CA PRO A 201 -6.85 4.20 10.28
C PRO A 201 -7.34 5.65 10.37
N SER A 202 -6.90 6.42 11.36
CA SER A 202 -7.14 7.87 11.37
C SER A 202 -6.22 8.50 10.32
N ALA A 203 -6.56 8.38 9.05
CA ALA A 203 -5.81 8.98 7.97
C ALA A 203 -6.28 10.44 7.78
N ASP A 204 -5.94 11.30 8.73
CA ASP A 204 -5.96 12.76 8.51
C ASP A 204 -4.67 13.23 7.80
N ASP A 205 -3.79 12.29 7.40
CA ASP A 205 -2.54 12.58 6.71
C ASP A 205 -2.78 12.81 5.22
N ILE A 206 -2.26 13.91 4.69
CA ILE A 206 -2.43 14.33 3.29
C ILE A 206 -1.89 13.26 2.33
N ALA A 207 -0.84 12.54 2.72
CA ALA A 207 -0.24 11.47 1.94
C ALA A 207 -1.17 10.26 1.69
N ASN A 208 -2.30 10.18 2.40
CA ASN A 208 -3.27 9.07 2.28
C ASN A 208 -4.61 9.52 1.67
N ASP A 209 -4.72 10.78 1.22
CA ASP A 209 -5.93 11.32 0.61
C ASP A 209 -5.55 12.16 -0.62
N THR A 210 -5.65 11.54 -1.80
CA THR A 210 -5.34 12.14 -3.09
C THR A 210 -6.09 13.45 -3.32
N ASN A 211 -7.36 13.55 -2.91
CA ASN A 211 -8.15 14.78 -3.12
C ASN A 211 -7.63 15.92 -2.24
N THR A 212 -7.30 15.62 -0.99
CA THR A 212 -6.67 16.60 -0.09
C THR A 212 -5.27 16.97 -0.58
N TYR A 213 -4.47 16.00 -1.02
CA TYR A 213 -3.15 16.23 -1.61
C TYR A 213 -3.22 17.23 -2.77
N LEU A 214 -4.05 16.97 -3.79
CA LEU A 214 -4.18 17.80 -4.99
C LEU A 214 -4.70 19.23 -4.73
N THR A 215 -5.31 19.48 -3.57
CA THR A 215 -5.87 20.79 -3.20
C THR A 215 -5.02 21.55 -2.18
N THR A 216 -3.88 20.98 -1.73
CA THR A 216 -2.98 21.61 -0.78
C THR A 216 -1.65 21.98 -1.42
N PRO A 217 -1.00 23.08 -0.99
CA PRO A 217 0.19 23.55 -1.69
C PRO A 217 1.42 22.68 -1.43
N LEU A 218 2.23 22.47 -2.48
CA LEU A 218 3.56 21.87 -2.38
C LEU A 218 4.61 22.92 -2.04
N ARG A 219 5.69 22.48 -1.38
CA ARG A 219 6.85 23.32 -1.06
C ARG A 219 8.11 22.75 -1.70
N PHE A 220 8.68 23.54 -2.61
CA PHE A 220 9.96 23.27 -3.26
C PHE A 220 11.09 23.98 -2.50
N ILE A 221 11.86 23.22 -1.72
CA ILE A 221 12.88 23.75 -0.81
C ILE A 221 14.27 23.46 -1.36
N PRO A 222 15.04 24.48 -1.79
CA PRO A 222 16.42 24.28 -2.21
C PRO A 222 17.35 24.07 -1.01
N ASP A 223 18.31 23.16 -1.16
CA ASP A 223 19.42 22.95 -0.25
C ASP A 223 20.56 23.95 -0.56
N PRO A 224 21.63 24.00 0.28
CA PRO A 224 22.77 24.88 0.05
C PRO A 224 23.56 24.60 -1.26
N LEU A 225 23.36 23.43 -1.88
CA LEU A 225 23.99 23.04 -3.15
C LEU A 225 23.08 23.34 -4.36
N GLY A 226 21.87 23.87 -4.12
CA GLY A 226 20.88 24.18 -5.15
C GLY A 226 20.01 23.01 -5.59
N GLN A 227 20.12 21.85 -4.93
CA GLN A 227 19.20 20.72 -5.15
C GLN A 227 17.88 21.00 -4.44
N VAL A 228 16.75 20.64 -5.05
CA VAL A 228 15.42 20.96 -4.51
C VAL A 228 14.79 19.71 -3.92
N ARG A 229 14.15 19.81 -2.76
CA ARG A 229 13.24 18.79 -2.21
C ARG A 229 11.80 19.27 -2.35
N CYS A 230 10.88 18.34 -2.62
CA CYS A 230 9.45 18.60 -2.65
C CYS A 230 8.79 18.01 -1.41
N LEU A 231 8.14 18.87 -0.61
CA LEU A 231 7.37 18.46 0.56
C LEU A 231 5.90 18.82 0.37
N ASP A 232 5.01 17.98 0.90
CA ASP A 232 3.62 18.34 1.06
C ASP A 232 3.42 19.35 2.22
N LYS A 233 2.15 19.67 2.50
CA LYS A 233 1.77 20.59 3.58
C LYS A 233 2.06 20.03 4.98
N ASP A 234 2.06 18.71 5.16
CA ASP A 234 2.31 18.03 6.43
C ASP A 234 3.81 17.73 6.69
N ASN A 235 4.67 18.09 5.75
CA ASN A 235 6.11 17.77 5.71
C ASN A 235 6.43 16.30 5.39
N ASN A 236 5.54 15.58 4.74
CA ASN A 236 5.94 14.35 4.06
C ASN A 236 6.78 14.69 2.82
N MET A 237 7.76 13.84 2.54
CA MET A 237 8.57 13.97 1.32
C MET A 237 7.80 13.43 0.14
N VAL A 238 7.57 14.30 -0.86
CA VAL A 238 6.93 13.93 -2.13
C VAL A 238 7.98 13.46 -3.12
N MET A 239 9.11 14.16 -3.22
CA MET A 239 10.21 13.81 -4.13
C MET A 239 11.52 14.45 -3.66
N ALA A 240 12.63 13.71 -3.73
CA ALA A 240 13.91 14.13 -3.20
C ALA A 240 15.12 13.84 -4.13
N PRO A 241 16.19 14.67 -4.08
CA PRO A 241 17.38 14.49 -4.93
C PRO A 241 18.13 13.18 -4.74
N TRP A 242 18.06 12.54 -3.56
CA TRP A 242 18.78 11.28 -3.31
C TRP A 242 18.31 10.14 -4.23
N GLU A 243 17.10 10.24 -4.77
CA GLU A 243 16.52 9.28 -5.72
C GLU A 243 17.15 9.37 -7.13
N THR A 244 18.04 10.34 -7.38
CA THR A 244 18.67 10.52 -8.70
C THR A 244 19.35 9.26 -9.23
N ASP A 245 20.01 8.48 -8.36
CA ASP A 245 20.65 7.22 -8.77
C ASP A 245 19.61 6.16 -9.20
N ILE A 246 18.42 6.15 -8.54
CA ILE A 246 17.29 5.28 -8.90
C ILE A 246 16.71 5.71 -10.25
N MET A 247 16.40 7.01 -10.41
CA MET A 247 15.85 7.57 -11.64
C MET A 247 16.79 7.38 -12.83
N THR A 248 18.11 7.45 -12.60
CA THR A 248 19.13 7.17 -13.61
C THR A 248 19.09 5.71 -14.07
N LEU A 249 18.97 4.77 -13.12
CA LEU A 249 18.84 3.35 -13.44
C LEU A 249 17.52 3.07 -14.19
N SER A 250 16.40 3.59 -13.72
CA SER A 250 15.09 3.43 -14.37
C SER A 250 15.10 3.98 -15.80
N ALA A 251 15.59 5.20 -16.01
CA ALA A 251 15.72 5.78 -17.35
C ALA A 251 16.63 4.93 -18.25
N SER A 252 17.74 4.41 -17.72
CA SER A 252 18.63 3.53 -18.46
C SER A 252 17.96 2.23 -18.90
N LEU A 253 17.20 1.58 -18.02
CA LEU A 253 16.51 0.33 -18.33
C LEU A 253 15.39 0.55 -19.38
N LEU A 254 14.66 1.65 -19.25
CA LEU A 254 13.57 2.01 -20.16
C LEU A 254 14.07 2.46 -21.54
N CYS A 255 15.09 3.32 -21.60
CA CYS A 255 15.44 4.06 -22.81
C CYS A 255 16.64 3.49 -23.59
N SER A 256 17.52 2.70 -22.96
CA SER A 256 18.72 2.21 -23.64
C SER A 256 18.37 1.25 -24.78
N ASN A 257 19.03 1.44 -25.93
CA ASN A 257 18.82 0.65 -27.16
C ASN A 257 17.38 0.70 -27.71
N GLN A 258 16.60 1.72 -27.36
CA GLN A 258 15.32 2.00 -28.03
C GLN A 258 15.55 2.47 -29.48
N PRO A 259 14.56 2.30 -30.38
CA PRO A 259 14.68 2.80 -31.74
C PRO A 259 14.77 4.33 -31.76
N SER A 260 15.27 4.88 -32.87
CA SER A 260 15.26 6.33 -33.07
C SER A 260 13.82 6.85 -33.00
N ASN A 261 13.61 7.98 -32.33
CA ASN A 261 12.30 8.65 -32.22
C ASN A 261 11.25 7.82 -31.44
N PHE A 262 11.68 6.96 -30.52
CA PHE A 262 10.78 6.22 -29.61
C PHE A 262 9.91 7.17 -28.77
N SER A 263 8.75 6.69 -28.33
CA SER A 263 7.85 7.41 -27.42
C SER A 263 7.96 6.90 -25.99
N ILE A 264 7.94 7.82 -25.03
CA ILE A 264 7.98 7.50 -23.60
C ILE A 264 6.92 8.31 -22.83
N LEU A 265 6.26 7.63 -21.90
CA LEU A 265 5.34 8.22 -20.93
C LEU A 265 5.96 8.18 -19.55
N ASN A 266 5.94 9.32 -18.85
CA ASN A 266 6.15 9.42 -17.41
C ASN A 266 4.84 9.81 -16.72
N VAL A 267 4.44 9.08 -15.68
CA VAL A 267 3.27 9.36 -14.86
C VAL A 267 3.73 9.79 -13.47
N GLY A 268 3.62 11.09 -13.20
CA GLY A 268 4.19 11.76 -12.03
C GLY A 268 5.47 12.51 -12.38
N PHE A 269 5.41 13.84 -12.40
CA PHE A 269 6.55 14.69 -12.70
C PHE A 269 7.45 14.87 -11.47
N GLY A 270 6.85 15.13 -10.31
CA GLY A 270 7.56 15.41 -9.06
C GLY A 270 8.53 16.60 -9.20
N LEU A 271 9.83 16.30 -9.30
CA LEU A 271 10.89 17.31 -9.51
C LEU A 271 11.47 17.32 -10.94
N GLY A 272 10.97 16.47 -11.84
CA GLY A 272 11.46 16.34 -13.20
C GLY A 272 12.84 15.68 -13.30
N ILE A 273 13.23 14.87 -12.31
CA ILE A 273 14.56 14.24 -12.24
C ILE A 273 14.71 13.23 -13.39
N ILE A 274 13.79 12.25 -13.47
CA ILE A 274 13.83 11.25 -14.54
C ILE A 274 13.62 11.91 -15.92
N ASP A 275 12.71 12.88 -16.01
CA ASP A 275 12.42 13.59 -17.25
C ASP A 275 13.63 14.34 -17.79
N SER A 276 14.39 14.99 -16.90
CA SER A 276 15.66 15.65 -17.23
C SER A 276 16.68 14.65 -17.77
N ILE A 277 16.81 13.49 -17.12
CA ILE A 277 17.73 12.42 -17.54
C ILE A 277 17.34 11.88 -18.92
N ILE A 278 16.05 11.62 -19.15
CA ILE A 278 15.51 11.15 -20.42
C ILE A 278 15.83 12.14 -21.54
N GLN A 279 15.51 13.42 -21.34
CA GLN A 279 15.72 14.47 -22.34
C GLN A 279 17.20 14.74 -22.63
N GLN A 280 18.07 14.70 -21.62
CA GLN A 280 19.50 14.97 -21.80
C GLN A 280 20.23 13.83 -22.48
N ASN A 281 19.91 12.57 -22.12
CA ASN A 281 20.72 11.41 -22.50
C ASN A 281 20.14 10.59 -23.65
N TYR A 282 18.82 10.61 -23.86
CA TYR A 282 18.16 9.69 -24.80
C TYR A 282 17.37 10.38 -25.91
N GLN A 283 16.88 11.61 -25.68
CA GLN A 283 16.23 12.46 -26.70
C GLN A 283 15.12 11.71 -27.48
N PRO A 284 14.05 11.24 -26.79
CA PRO A 284 12.94 10.56 -27.43
C PRO A 284 12.24 11.45 -28.47
N GLY A 285 11.54 10.82 -29.40
CA GLY A 285 10.74 11.53 -30.41
C GLY A 285 9.48 12.18 -29.83
N ARG A 286 8.93 11.55 -28.79
CA ARG A 286 7.79 12.02 -28.01
C ARG A 286 7.98 11.64 -26.54
N HIS A 287 7.82 12.59 -25.65
CA HIS A 287 7.98 12.46 -24.21
C HIS A 287 6.75 13.06 -23.53
N VAL A 288 5.84 12.20 -23.10
CA VAL A 288 4.62 12.62 -22.44
C VAL A 288 4.82 12.56 -20.94
N ILE A 289 4.36 13.59 -20.24
CA ILE A 289 4.36 13.68 -18.78
C ILE A 289 2.91 13.89 -18.35
N ILE A 290 2.34 12.96 -17.59
CA ILE A 290 1.08 13.17 -16.88
C ILE A 290 1.39 13.66 -15.48
N GLU A 291 0.82 14.81 -15.09
CA GLU A 291 0.98 15.35 -13.74
C GLU A 291 -0.35 15.92 -13.24
N ALA A 292 -0.74 15.50 -12.03
CA ALA A 292 -2.01 15.84 -11.42
C ALA A 292 -1.93 17.09 -10.54
N HIS A 293 -0.81 17.29 -9.84
CA HIS A 293 -0.71 18.34 -8.84
C HIS A 293 -0.43 19.72 -9.47
N PRO A 294 -1.29 20.74 -9.28
CA PRO A 294 -1.14 22.06 -9.91
C PRO A 294 0.23 22.73 -9.68
N ASP A 295 0.77 22.64 -8.46
CA ASP A 295 2.09 23.20 -8.14
C ASP A 295 3.25 22.46 -8.82
N ALA A 296 3.16 21.14 -9.03
CA ALA A 296 4.16 20.38 -9.77
C ALA A 296 4.13 20.72 -11.27
N ILE A 297 2.94 20.89 -11.86
CA ILE A 297 2.76 21.39 -13.23
C ILE A 297 3.38 22.79 -13.38
N ALA A 298 3.08 23.70 -12.44
CA ALA A 298 3.62 25.05 -12.45
C ALA A 298 5.16 25.03 -12.31
N TYR A 299 5.70 24.11 -11.51
CA TYR A 299 7.14 23.90 -11.38
C TYR A 299 7.76 23.36 -12.69
N ALA A 300 7.14 22.37 -13.34
CA ALA A 300 7.58 21.85 -14.65
C ALA A 300 7.66 22.96 -15.72
N LYS A 301 6.61 23.78 -15.83
CA LYS A 301 6.56 24.93 -16.74
C LYS A 301 7.60 26.00 -16.39
N LYS A 302 7.88 26.21 -15.11
CA LYS A 302 8.95 27.12 -14.66
C LYS A 302 10.34 26.63 -15.08
N LEU A 303 10.56 25.31 -15.07
CA LEU A 303 11.78 24.68 -15.58
C LEU A 303 11.84 24.64 -17.12
N GLY A 304 10.72 24.90 -17.79
CA GLY A 304 10.62 25.02 -19.24
C GLY A 304 10.36 23.71 -19.98
N PHE A 305 9.89 22.66 -19.28
CA PHE A 305 9.55 21.37 -19.89
C PHE A 305 8.49 21.52 -20.99
N ASP A 306 7.52 22.43 -20.81
CA ASP A 306 6.48 22.76 -21.79
C ASP A 306 7.00 23.31 -23.13
N LYS A 307 8.29 23.67 -23.19
CA LYS A 307 8.95 24.24 -24.38
C LYS A 307 10.04 23.33 -24.93
N MET A 308 10.31 22.20 -24.26
CA MET A 308 11.30 21.24 -24.74
C MET A 308 10.79 20.50 -25.96
N GLN A 309 11.70 20.15 -26.86
CA GLN A 309 11.33 19.46 -28.09
C GLN A 309 10.75 18.07 -27.77
N GLY A 310 9.58 17.76 -28.31
CA GLY A 310 8.92 16.47 -28.14
C GLY A 310 8.31 16.26 -26.75
N VAL A 311 8.38 17.23 -25.85
CA VAL A 311 7.75 17.13 -24.52
C VAL A 311 6.31 17.64 -24.57
N GLU A 312 5.40 16.85 -24.02
CA GLU A 312 3.98 17.17 -23.87
C GLU A 312 3.59 16.97 -22.39
N ILE A 313 2.90 17.96 -21.81
CA ILE A 313 2.42 17.88 -20.42
C ILE A 313 0.91 17.73 -20.43
N PHE A 314 0.43 16.61 -19.92
CA PHE A 314 -0.97 16.26 -19.76
C PHE A 314 -1.35 16.54 -18.31
N GLU A 315 -2.17 17.58 -18.12
CA GLU A 315 -2.58 18.04 -16.79
C GLU A 315 -3.78 17.22 -16.28
N GLY A 316 -3.70 16.73 -15.06
CA GLY A 316 -4.77 15.95 -14.43
C GLY A 316 -4.30 14.59 -13.94
N ARG A 317 -5.24 13.82 -13.41
CA ARG A 317 -4.98 12.48 -12.89
C ARG A 317 -4.71 11.52 -14.04
N TRP A 318 -3.88 10.50 -13.82
CA TRP A 318 -3.62 9.50 -14.87
C TRP A 318 -4.89 8.72 -15.21
N GLU A 319 -5.75 8.55 -14.21
CA GLU A 319 -7.08 7.97 -14.32
C GLU A 319 -7.95 8.74 -15.32
N ASP A 320 -7.81 10.06 -15.41
CA ASP A 320 -8.59 10.88 -16.36
C ASP A 320 -8.16 10.65 -17.83
N TRP A 321 -6.94 10.15 -18.05
CA TRP A 321 -6.34 10.02 -19.39
C TRP A 321 -6.28 8.57 -19.89
N ILE A 322 -6.22 7.60 -18.97
CA ILE A 322 -5.97 6.19 -19.28
C ILE A 322 -7.22 5.32 -19.05
N LYS A 323 -8.30 5.90 -18.50
CA LYS A 323 -9.56 5.19 -18.18
C LYS A 323 -10.03 4.29 -19.31
N ASP A 324 -10.36 3.05 -18.96
CA ASP A 324 -11.03 2.14 -19.88
C ASP A 324 -12.55 2.32 -19.74
N SER A 325 -13.14 3.10 -20.66
CA SER A 325 -14.57 3.41 -20.67
C SER A 325 -15.08 3.58 -22.09
N ASP A 326 -16.34 3.24 -22.31
CA ASP A 326 -17.05 3.44 -23.57
C ASP A 326 -17.59 4.88 -23.74
N HIS A 327 -17.43 5.75 -22.72
CA HIS A 327 -17.82 7.15 -22.83
C HIS A 327 -16.96 7.88 -23.86
N GLU A 328 -17.61 8.62 -24.77
CA GLU A 328 -16.97 9.28 -25.92
C GLU A 328 -15.83 10.24 -25.50
N GLU A 329 -15.97 10.94 -24.37
CA GLU A 329 -14.92 11.83 -23.83
C GLU A 329 -13.68 11.05 -23.39
N ASP A 330 -13.87 9.94 -22.66
CA ASP A 330 -12.79 9.10 -22.13
C ASP A 330 -12.04 8.41 -23.29
N VAL A 331 -12.78 7.91 -24.29
CA VAL A 331 -12.19 7.38 -25.54
C VAL A 331 -11.39 8.45 -26.27
N GLY A 332 -11.89 9.70 -26.31
CA GLY A 332 -11.20 10.84 -26.90
C GLY A 332 -9.86 11.13 -26.22
N LYS A 333 -9.85 11.19 -24.89
CA LYS A 333 -8.62 11.43 -24.09
C LYS A 333 -7.61 10.29 -24.25
N LYS A 334 -8.05 9.04 -24.22
CA LYS A 334 -7.19 7.86 -24.43
C LYS A 334 -6.57 7.87 -25.83
N ALA A 335 -7.34 8.24 -26.85
CA ALA A 335 -6.86 8.38 -28.22
C ALA A 335 -5.85 9.54 -28.37
N GLU A 336 -6.04 10.65 -27.65
CA GLU A 336 -5.09 11.77 -27.60
C GLU A 336 -3.78 11.37 -26.91
N LEU A 337 -3.87 10.65 -25.79
CA LEU A 337 -2.71 10.17 -25.06
C LEU A 337 -1.88 9.21 -25.93
N GLY A 338 -2.54 8.25 -26.58
CA GLY A 338 -1.90 7.26 -27.45
C GLY A 338 -1.06 6.22 -26.67
N THR A 339 -0.10 5.61 -27.37
CA THR A 339 0.67 4.45 -26.89
C THR A 339 2.18 4.72 -26.90
N PHE A 340 2.93 3.94 -26.10
CA PHE A 340 4.33 4.22 -25.77
C PHE A 340 5.27 3.02 -25.91
N ASP A 341 6.52 3.28 -26.30
CA ASP A 341 7.61 2.29 -26.30
C ASP A 341 8.20 2.09 -24.89
N ALA A 342 8.05 3.08 -24.03
CA ALA A 342 8.44 3.01 -22.63
C ALA A 342 7.42 3.74 -21.74
N VAL A 343 7.13 3.17 -20.57
CA VAL A 343 6.26 3.77 -19.56
C VAL A 343 6.98 3.75 -18.21
N TYR A 344 7.02 4.89 -17.53
CA TYR A 344 7.47 5.04 -16.16
C TYR A 344 6.32 5.54 -15.28
N TRP A 345 6.18 4.96 -14.08
CA TRP A 345 5.16 5.35 -13.10
C TRP A 345 5.83 5.66 -11.74
N ASP A 346 5.61 6.86 -11.23
CA ASP A 346 6.14 7.35 -9.96
C ASP A 346 5.23 8.45 -9.40
N THR A 347 4.09 8.05 -8.84
CA THR A 347 3.10 8.99 -8.30
C THR A 347 3.18 9.08 -6.77
N TYR A 348 2.48 10.06 -6.21
CA TYR A 348 2.42 10.30 -4.78
C TYR A 348 0.98 10.28 -4.28
N SER A 349 0.79 9.91 -3.01
CA SER A 349 -0.52 9.77 -2.36
C SER A 349 -1.40 8.67 -2.96
N GLN A 350 -0.79 7.63 -3.53
CA GLN A 350 -1.45 6.46 -4.09
C GLN A 350 -1.01 5.19 -3.38
N ASP A 351 -1.95 4.27 -3.16
CA ASP A 351 -1.70 3.00 -2.48
C ASP A 351 -1.42 1.86 -3.48
N TYR A 352 -1.35 0.62 -2.99
CA TYR A 352 -1.09 -0.52 -3.86
C TYR A 352 -2.22 -0.79 -4.87
N ASN A 353 -3.47 -0.50 -4.51
CA ASN A 353 -4.60 -0.71 -5.41
C ASN A 353 -4.49 0.22 -6.62
N ASP A 354 -4.10 1.48 -6.41
CA ASP A 354 -3.83 2.42 -7.50
C ASP A 354 -2.73 1.89 -8.44
N ILE A 355 -1.64 1.34 -7.89
CA ILE A 355 -0.57 0.71 -8.69
C ILE A 355 -1.12 -0.44 -9.52
N LYS A 356 -1.92 -1.31 -8.90
CA LYS A 356 -2.51 -2.45 -9.60
C LYS A 356 -3.47 -1.99 -10.71
N SER A 357 -4.34 -1.01 -10.45
CA SER A 357 -5.23 -0.42 -11.45
C SER A 357 -4.44 0.17 -12.62
N PHE A 358 -3.28 0.78 -12.35
CA PHE A 358 -2.38 1.24 -13.40
C PHE A 358 -1.77 0.06 -14.18
N PHE A 359 -1.36 -1.02 -13.51
CA PHE A 359 -0.86 -2.22 -14.18
C PHE A 359 -1.89 -2.79 -15.16
N ASP A 360 -3.15 -2.89 -14.74
CA ASP A 360 -4.25 -3.42 -15.55
C ASP A 360 -4.45 -2.60 -16.85
N CYS A 361 -4.01 -1.33 -16.86
CA CYS A 361 -4.08 -0.44 -18.01
C CYS A 361 -2.88 -0.57 -18.98
N LEU A 362 -1.77 -1.18 -18.56
CA LEU A 362 -0.53 -1.29 -19.36
C LEU A 362 -0.73 -1.86 -20.77
N PRO A 363 -1.51 -2.95 -20.98
CA PRO A 363 -1.72 -3.51 -22.31
C PRO A 363 -2.33 -2.51 -23.31
N ASN A 364 -3.07 -1.52 -22.81
CA ASN A 364 -3.76 -0.52 -23.64
C ASN A 364 -2.89 0.70 -23.99
N ILE A 365 -1.78 0.91 -23.28
CA ILE A 365 -0.92 2.10 -23.45
C ILE A 365 0.48 1.77 -23.99
N LEU A 366 0.78 0.51 -24.27
CA LEU A 366 2.07 0.09 -24.82
C LEU A 366 1.98 -0.17 -26.34
N ASN A 367 2.98 0.32 -27.09
CA ASN A 367 3.05 0.16 -28.55
C ASN A 367 3.15 -1.31 -29.00
N GLY A 368 3.70 -2.19 -28.17
CA GLY A 368 3.77 -3.61 -28.47
C GLY A 368 4.70 -4.37 -27.54
N SER A 369 5.11 -5.55 -27.98
CA SER A 369 5.84 -6.49 -27.14
C SER A 369 7.28 -6.14 -26.80
N GLN A 370 7.88 -5.18 -27.52
CA GLN A 370 9.19 -4.64 -27.19
C GLN A 370 9.12 -3.47 -26.21
N SER A 371 7.91 -2.99 -25.91
CA SER A 371 7.73 -1.90 -24.97
C SER A 371 8.18 -2.30 -23.57
N ARG A 372 8.59 -1.31 -22.78
CA ARG A 372 9.16 -1.51 -21.44
C ARG A 372 8.37 -0.73 -20.42
N PHE A 373 8.14 -1.34 -19.27
CA PHE A 373 7.51 -0.69 -18.13
C PHE A 373 8.44 -0.76 -16.91
N SER A 374 8.47 0.33 -16.14
CA SER A 374 9.17 0.41 -14.86
C SER A 374 8.40 1.37 -13.97
N PHE A 375 8.58 1.25 -12.66
CA PHE A 375 7.93 2.11 -11.68
C PHE A 375 8.83 2.32 -10.46
N PHE A 376 8.55 3.36 -9.68
CA PHE A 376 9.19 3.55 -8.38
C PHE A 376 8.62 2.53 -7.38
N HIS A 377 9.45 1.55 -6.98
CA HIS A 377 9.06 0.49 -6.05
C HIS A 377 9.40 0.88 -4.61
N GLY A 378 8.51 1.65 -3.98
CA GLY A 378 8.69 2.22 -2.64
C GLY A 378 7.87 1.58 -1.51
N LEU A 379 6.85 0.78 -1.83
CA LEU A 379 5.92 0.27 -0.82
C LEU A 379 6.56 -0.74 0.13
N GLY A 380 6.38 -0.51 1.43
CA GLY A 380 7.01 -1.33 2.47
C GLY A 380 8.50 -1.04 2.67
N ALA A 381 9.09 -0.01 2.05
CA ALA A 381 10.52 0.29 2.14
C ALA A 381 11.03 0.77 3.53
N THR A 382 10.19 0.71 4.56
CA THR A 382 10.60 0.89 5.96
C THR A 382 10.75 -0.44 6.71
N ASN A 383 10.35 -1.56 6.12
CA ASN A 383 10.50 -2.91 6.68
C ASN A 383 10.80 -3.92 5.57
N GLN A 384 11.96 -4.58 5.63
CA GLN A 384 12.43 -5.49 4.59
C GLN A 384 11.40 -6.59 4.26
N PHE A 385 10.72 -7.13 5.27
CA PHE A 385 9.77 -8.22 5.06
C PHE A 385 8.54 -7.74 4.28
N TYR A 386 7.98 -6.56 4.59
CA TYR A 386 6.88 -6.00 3.81
C TYR A 386 7.31 -5.65 2.39
N TYR A 387 8.51 -5.08 2.24
CA TYR A 387 9.09 -4.76 0.94
C TYR A 387 9.20 -6.01 0.05
N ASP A 388 9.68 -7.12 0.60
CA ASP A 388 9.76 -8.39 -0.13
C ASP A 388 8.38 -8.93 -0.50
N VAL A 389 7.37 -8.79 0.38
CA VAL A 389 5.98 -9.17 0.08
C VAL A 389 5.43 -8.34 -1.08
N TYR A 390 5.53 -7.01 -1.03
CA TYR A 390 5.07 -6.14 -2.12
C TYR A 390 5.83 -6.39 -3.42
N THR A 391 7.13 -6.67 -3.36
CA THR A 391 7.93 -7.10 -4.52
C THR A 391 7.31 -8.33 -5.18
N ARG A 392 6.91 -9.33 -4.38
CA ARG A 392 6.30 -10.55 -4.90
C ARG A 392 4.88 -10.34 -5.41
N ILE A 393 4.08 -9.49 -4.77
CA ILE A 393 2.74 -9.14 -5.24
C ILE A 393 2.82 -8.44 -6.59
N SER A 394 3.67 -7.41 -6.73
CA SER A 394 3.84 -6.71 -8.01
C SER A 394 4.32 -7.62 -9.13
N GLU A 395 5.21 -8.56 -8.84
CA GLU A 395 5.62 -9.57 -9.81
C GLU A 395 4.46 -10.49 -10.24
N LEU A 396 3.59 -10.88 -9.31
CA LEU A 396 2.43 -11.72 -9.61
C LEU A 396 1.35 -10.98 -10.41
N ASP A 397 1.02 -9.75 -10.04
CA ASP A 397 0.02 -8.93 -10.73
C ASP A 397 0.46 -8.60 -12.17
N LEU A 398 1.71 -8.19 -12.36
CA LEU A 398 2.27 -7.98 -13.71
C LEU A 398 2.26 -9.27 -14.52
N ARG A 399 2.56 -10.41 -13.90
CA ARG A 399 2.51 -11.71 -14.57
C ARG A 399 1.11 -12.13 -14.96
N GLU A 400 0.09 -11.78 -14.17
CA GLU A 400 -1.31 -12.07 -14.48
C GLU A 400 -1.74 -11.44 -15.81
N ILE A 401 -1.26 -10.22 -16.09
CA ILE A 401 -1.51 -9.50 -17.34
C ILE A 401 -0.45 -9.79 -18.43
N GLY A 402 0.37 -10.83 -18.25
CA GLY A 402 1.29 -11.34 -19.27
C GLY A 402 2.66 -10.67 -19.34
N PHE A 403 3.15 -10.08 -18.24
CA PHE A 403 4.49 -9.49 -18.17
C PHE A 403 5.45 -10.36 -17.37
N THR A 404 6.70 -10.43 -17.82
CA THR A 404 7.83 -10.86 -16.99
C THR A 404 8.55 -9.65 -16.40
N THR A 405 8.83 -9.70 -15.10
CA THR A 405 9.53 -8.62 -14.37
C THR A 405 10.96 -9.04 -14.02
N GLN A 406 11.93 -8.22 -14.41
CA GLN A 406 13.33 -8.35 -14.00
C GLN A 406 13.68 -7.31 -12.94
N TRP A 407 14.19 -7.76 -11.80
CA TRP A 407 14.56 -6.89 -10.68
C TRP A 407 16.06 -6.57 -10.69
N HIS A 408 16.41 -5.29 -10.78
CA HIS A 408 17.78 -4.79 -10.75
C HIS A 408 18.08 -4.18 -9.38
N THR A 409 19.05 -4.73 -8.66
CA THR A 409 19.37 -4.25 -7.31
C THR A 409 20.39 -3.11 -7.33
N MET A 410 20.16 -2.09 -6.50
CA MET A 410 21.15 -1.04 -6.20
C MET A 410 21.12 -0.64 -4.73
N ILE A 411 22.15 0.09 -4.30
CA ILE A 411 22.27 0.63 -2.93
C ILE A 411 22.09 2.15 -3.02
N PRO A 412 20.96 2.72 -2.57
CA PRO A 412 20.75 4.15 -2.60
C PRO A 412 21.68 4.86 -1.60
N LYS A 413 22.24 5.99 -2.01
CA LYS A 413 23.15 6.79 -1.17
C LYS A 413 22.37 7.86 -0.42
N ILE A 414 21.69 7.45 0.65
CA ILE A 414 20.88 8.33 1.47
C ILE A 414 21.70 8.85 2.64
N LYS A 415 21.71 10.16 2.84
CA LYS A 415 22.36 10.78 3.99
C LYS A 415 21.33 11.17 5.04
N GLU A 416 21.75 11.27 6.29
CA GLU A 416 20.85 11.63 7.40
C GLU A 416 20.23 13.03 7.22
N GLU A 417 20.95 13.94 6.56
CA GLU A 417 20.44 15.28 6.27
C GLU A 417 19.25 15.28 5.30
N GLU A 418 19.00 14.19 4.56
CA GLU A 418 17.81 14.02 3.71
C GLU A 418 16.51 14.04 4.51
N TRP A 419 16.56 13.58 5.76
CA TRP A 419 15.40 13.44 6.62
C TRP A 419 15.14 14.65 7.53
N GLN A 420 16.00 15.67 7.50
CA GLN A 420 15.83 16.86 8.32
C GLN A 420 14.57 17.65 7.90
N GLY A 421 13.64 17.83 8.84
CA GLY A 421 12.38 18.52 8.62
C GLY A 421 11.32 17.69 7.89
N VAL A 422 11.58 16.40 7.65
CA VAL A 422 10.61 15.45 7.10
C VAL A 422 9.85 14.79 8.25
N LYS A 423 8.52 14.70 8.12
CA LYS A 423 7.63 14.11 9.13
C LYS A 423 7.99 12.66 9.45
N GLN A 424 8.22 11.86 8.41
CA GLN A 424 8.55 10.45 8.52
C GLN A 424 9.45 10.00 7.36
N ARG A 425 10.35 9.06 7.65
CA ARG A 425 11.18 8.43 6.61
C ARG A 425 10.34 7.41 5.85
N TYR A 426 10.29 7.52 4.53
CA TYR A 426 9.64 6.53 3.67
C TYR A 426 10.59 5.42 3.21
N TRP A 427 11.91 5.59 3.42
CA TRP A 427 12.92 4.62 3.03
C TRP A 427 13.92 4.35 4.15
N GLN A 428 14.13 3.07 4.48
CA GLN A 428 15.10 2.63 5.49
C GLN A 428 15.94 1.41 5.07
N LEU A 429 15.68 0.83 3.88
CA LEU A 429 16.39 -0.37 3.42
C LEU A 429 17.74 -0.05 2.79
N ASP A 430 18.68 -0.98 2.91
CA ASP A 430 20.00 -0.87 2.28
C ASP A 430 19.95 -1.04 0.76
N ARG A 431 18.90 -1.67 0.23
CA ARG A 431 18.80 -2.08 -1.18
C ARG A 431 17.47 -1.65 -1.78
N TYR A 432 17.53 -1.09 -2.98
CA TYR A 432 16.38 -0.82 -3.84
C TYR A 432 16.30 -1.88 -4.94
N TYR A 433 15.10 -2.40 -5.21
CA TYR A 433 14.82 -3.28 -6.34
C TYR A 433 14.14 -2.50 -7.46
N CYS A 434 14.87 -2.21 -8.52
CA CYS A 434 14.36 -1.50 -9.70
C CYS A 434 13.68 -2.50 -10.66
N PRO A 435 12.36 -2.41 -10.88
CA PRO A 435 11.66 -3.31 -11.79
C PRO A 435 11.90 -2.90 -13.25
N LEU A 436 12.02 -3.89 -14.13
CA LEU A 436 11.86 -3.76 -15.57
C LEU A 436 10.91 -4.86 -16.03
N ALA A 437 9.70 -4.47 -16.43
CA ALA A 437 8.67 -5.37 -16.92
C ALA A 437 8.53 -5.28 -18.44
N GLN A 438 8.33 -6.43 -19.09
CA GLN A 438 8.10 -6.54 -20.53
C GLN A 438 7.06 -7.62 -20.81
N LEU A 439 6.28 -7.45 -21.87
CA LEU A 439 5.25 -8.41 -22.27
C LEU A 439 5.90 -9.73 -22.74
N ASP A 440 5.38 -10.85 -22.24
CA ASP A 440 5.76 -12.18 -22.70
C ASP A 440 5.18 -12.42 -24.10
N ILE A 441 6.07 -12.60 -25.09
CA ILE A 441 5.67 -13.10 -26.41
C ILE A 441 5.77 -14.62 -26.36
N TRP A 442 4.63 -15.30 -26.39
CA TRP A 442 4.60 -16.71 -26.72
C TRP A 442 4.86 -16.86 -28.22
N GLU A 443 6.06 -17.29 -28.61
CA GLU A 443 6.38 -17.65 -30.01
C GLU A 443 5.64 -18.90 -30.49
#